data_AF-A0A0W0ZHU3-F1
#
_entry.id   AF-A0A0W0ZHU3-F1
#
_cell.length_a   1.000
_cell.length_b   1.000
_cell.length_c   1.000
_cell.angle_alpha   90.00
_cell.angle_beta   90.00
_cell.angle_gamma   90.00
#
_symmetry.space_group_name_H-M   'P 1'
#
loop_
_entity.id
_entity.type
_entity.pdbx_description
1 polymer ?
#
loop_
_entity_poly.entity_id
_entity_poly.type
_entity_poly.pdbx_seq_one_letter_code
_entity_poly.pdbx_strand_id
1 'polypeptide(L)'
;MSIEAQKTQQIQDFRCAFLKYLLEPSEKRQSALIESCIELGNLTCLIAKQKAGSKKIGTDEINEELEPLVQEAIKDICITTAQSEVIQDFRDKLLKNNRNKAFKVDSVLEPAIQTLKDENRVVDNKHQKVFATIYPIELDGHRLKKSWFEASQHAGEAALTLSQKLMQTTLGVCKKDQIEESDARAYAQAYEDAKGHGIEKHRGLKEKFYNFCRALSCVLVVPYFHYSSQPSFWTTAKTTTQEDVDKSHEAIENYQKSFQKQ
;
A
#
# COMPACT_ATOMS: atom_id res chain seq x y z
N MET A 1 11.66 -22.20 13.65
CA MET A 1 11.00 -21.54 12.49
C MET A 1 11.89 -21.81 11.29
N SER A 2 11.34 -22.25 10.14
CA SER A 2 12.15 -22.45 8.93
C SER A 2 12.66 -21.10 8.40
N ILE A 3 13.75 -21.11 7.62
CA ILE A 3 14.28 -19.90 6.96
C ILE A 3 13.20 -19.24 6.08
N GLU A 4 12.37 -20.05 5.42
CA GLU A 4 11.28 -19.55 4.59
C GLU A 4 10.20 -18.82 5.41
N ALA A 5 9.83 -19.36 6.57
CA ALA A 5 8.90 -18.67 7.48
C ALA A 5 9.51 -17.37 8.05
N GLN A 6 10.83 -17.34 8.28
CA GLN A 6 11.52 -16.12 8.69
C GLN A 6 11.54 -15.07 7.57
N LYS A 7 11.77 -15.47 6.30
CA LYS A 7 11.69 -14.58 5.14
C LYS A 7 10.32 -13.92 5.04
N THR A 8 9.26 -14.72 5.02
CA THR A 8 7.89 -14.21 4.94
C THR A 8 7.57 -13.24 6.07
N GLN A 9 7.99 -13.57 7.30
CA GLN A 9 7.76 -12.70 8.45
C GLN A 9 8.50 -11.37 8.34
N GLN A 10 9.78 -11.39 7.93
CA GLN A 10 10.60 -10.17 7.85
C GLN A 10 10.23 -9.26 6.68
N ILE A 11 9.86 -9.84 5.53
CA ILE A 11 9.24 -9.10 4.42
C ILE A 11 7.98 -8.38 4.92
N GLN A 12 7.10 -9.11 5.63
CA GLN A 12 5.85 -8.56 6.15
C GLN A 12 6.09 -7.46 7.18
N ASP A 13 7.04 -7.64 8.11
CA ASP A 13 7.31 -6.67 9.16
C ASP A 13 7.89 -5.38 8.59
N PHE A 14 8.82 -5.47 7.62
CA PHE A 14 9.30 -4.30 6.89
C PHE A 14 8.18 -3.61 6.12
N ARG A 15 7.38 -4.36 5.35
CA ARG A 15 6.24 -3.81 4.60
C ARG A 15 5.27 -3.07 5.52
N CYS A 16 4.89 -3.67 6.64
CA CYS A 16 3.98 -3.05 7.61
C CYS A 16 4.58 -1.78 8.24
N ALA A 17 5.87 -1.80 8.58
CA ALA A 17 6.54 -0.64 9.17
C ALA A 17 6.67 0.50 8.15
N PHE A 18 7.01 0.17 6.90
CA PHE A 18 7.12 1.12 5.80
C PHE A 18 5.77 1.78 5.49
N LEU A 19 4.70 0.98 5.33
CA LEU A 19 3.34 1.51 5.12
C LEU A 19 2.87 2.41 6.26
N LYS A 20 3.10 2.01 7.52
CA LYS A 20 2.75 2.85 8.68
C LYS A 20 3.51 4.17 8.64
N TYR A 21 4.80 4.14 8.32
CA TYR A 21 5.62 5.34 8.23
C TYR A 21 5.15 6.27 7.11
N LEU A 22 4.83 5.73 5.93
CA LEU A 22 4.29 6.49 4.80
C LEU A 22 2.96 7.19 5.13
N LEU A 23 2.07 6.52 5.87
CA LEU A 23 0.77 7.06 6.25
C LEU A 23 0.87 8.20 7.27
N GLU A 24 1.81 8.11 8.22
CA GLU A 24 2.00 9.14 9.25
C GLU A 24 3.43 9.06 9.79
N PRO A 25 4.36 9.87 9.30
CA PRO A 25 5.72 9.92 9.83
C PRO A 25 5.71 10.34 11.31
N SER A 26 6.31 9.53 12.18
CA SER A 26 6.47 9.81 13.62
C SER A 26 7.67 9.06 14.18
N GLU A 27 8.23 9.52 15.30
CA GLU A 27 9.41 8.87 15.93
C GLU A 27 9.19 7.39 16.24
N LYS A 28 7.98 7.05 16.71
CA LYS A 28 7.60 5.66 17.00
C LYS A 28 7.62 4.80 15.73
N ARG A 29 7.04 5.28 14.63
CA ARG A 29 6.99 4.56 13.35
C ARG A 29 8.35 4.52 12.67
N GLN A 30 9.15 5.57 12.82
CA GLN A 30 10.54 5.61 12.39
C GLN A 30 11.37 4.54 13.12
N SER A 31 11.20 4.40 14.43
CA SER A 31 11.88 3.39 15.23
C SER A 31 11.51 1.97 14.77
N ALA A 32 10.23 1.71 14.52
CA ALA A 32 9.77 0.43 13.98
C ALA A 32 10.31 0.16 12.57
N LEU A 33 10.37 1.18 11.71
CA LEU A 33 10.95 1.05 10.36
C LEU A 33 12.44 0.70 10.43
N ILE A 34 13.20 1.40 11.27
CA ILE A 34 14.61 1.11 11.53
C ILE A 34 14.80 -0.34 11.98
N GLU A 35 14.03 -0.80 12.95
CA GLU A 35 14.12 -2.17 13.49
C GLU A 35 13.88 -3.19 12.38
N SER A 36 12.81 -3.02 11.60
CA SER A 36 12.48 -3.91 10.49
C SER A 36 13.55 -3.94 9.38
N CYS A 37 14.19 -2.80 9.08
CA CYS A 37 15.30 -2.75 8.12
C CYS A 37 16.50 -3.56 8.63
N ILE A 38 16.84 -3.40 9.91
CA ILE A 38 17.97 -4.11 10.53
C ILE A 38 17.69 -5.61 10.56
N GLU A 39 16.47 -6.03 10.91
CA GLU A 39 16.09 -7.45 10.95
C GLU A 39 16.12 -8.08 9.55
N LEU A 40 15.59 -7.40 8.54
CA LEU A 40 15.63 -7.87 7.15
C LEU A 40 17.07 -7.98 6.63
N GLY A 41 17.91 -6.98 6.89
CA GLY A 41 19.34 -7.02 6.54
C GLY A 41 20.10 -8.15 7.25
N ASN A 42 19.81 -8.38 8.54
CA ASN A 42 20.42 -9.48 9.30
C ASN A 42 20.00 -10.86 8.76
N LEU A 43 18.72 -11.04 8.43
CA LEU A 43 18.21 -12.28 7.83
C LEU A 43 18.88 -12.54 6.48
N THR A 44 19.01 -11.51 5.66
CA THR A 44 19.69 -11.60 4.36
C THR A 44 21.14 -12.05 4.53
N CYS A 45 21.88 -11.43 5.46
CA CYS A 45 23.25 -11.85 5.77
C CYS A 45 23.33 -13.32 6.23
N LEU A 46 22.33 -13.80 6.97
CA LEU A 46 22.26 -15.20 7.41
C LEU A 46 22.06 -16.14 6.22
N ILE A 47 21.14 -15.81 5.30
CA ILE A 47 20.85 -16.60 4.11
C ILE A 47 22.07 -16.67 3.19
N ALA A 48 22.69 -15.53 2.91
CA ALA A 48 23.90 -15.46 2.09
C ALA A 48 25.03 -16.32 2.67
N LYS A 49 25.27 -16.26 3.99
CA LYS A 49 26.26 -17.11 4.67
C LYS A 49 25.94 -18.60 4.56
N GLN A 50 24.67 -18.99 4.69
CA GLN A 50 24.25 -20.38 4.58
C GLN A 50 24.47 -20.91 3.16
N LYS A 51 24.13 -20.13 2.13
CA LYS A 51 24.37 -20.49 0.72
C LYS A 51 25.85 -20.57 0.36
N ALA A 52 26.68 -19.67 0.91
CA ALA A 52 28.10 -19.61 0.61
C ALA A 52 28.97 -20.68 1.30
N GLY A 53 28.41 -21.47 2.23
CA GLY A 53 29.05 -22.67 2.76
C GLY A 53 30.46 -22.48 3.33
N SER A 54 30.67 -21.45 4.17
CA SER A 54 31.94 -21.08 4.85
C SER A 54 32.91 -20.17 4.08
N LYS A 55 32.55 -19.67 2.90
CA LYS A 55 33.33 -18.62 2.21
C LYS A 55 33.07 -17.25 2.86
N LYS A 56 34.05 -16.33 2.76
CA LYS A 56 33.79 -14.91 3.03
C LYS A 56 32.72 -14.47 2.03
N ILE A 57 31.59 -13.99 2.55
CA ILE A 57 30.56 -13.35 1.73
C ILE A 57 30.94 -11.88 1.52
N GLY A 58 30.85 -11.42 0.28
CA GLY A 58 30.98 -10.02 -0.08
C GLY A 58 29.62 -9.31 -0.03
N THR A 59 29.62 -8.07 -0.53
CA THR A 59 28.41 -7.26 -0.63
C THR A 59 27.49 -7.77 -1.74
N ASP A 60 28.05 -8.30 -2.82
CA ASP A 60 27.28 -8.77 -3.98
C ASP A 60 26.39 -9.96 -3.60
N GLU A 61 26.91 -10.95 -2.87
CA GLU A 61 26.12 -12.11 -2.43
C GLU A 61 25.05 -11.73 -1.39
N ILE A 62 25.24 -10.65 -0.63
CA ILE A 62 24.20 -10.13 0.26
C ILE A 62 23.12 -9.44 -0.58
N ASN A 63 23.50 -8.65 -1.57
CA ASN A 63 22.55 -7.92 -2.42
C ASN A 63 21.71 -8.87 -3.28
N GLU A 64 22.29 -9.95 -3.83
CA GLU A 64 21.57 -11.00 -4.56
C GLU A 64 20.43 -11.62 -3.74
N GLU A 65 20.60 -11.72 -2.42
CA GLU A 65 19.55 -12.19 -1.52
C GLU A 65 18.61 -11.07 -1.04
N LEU A 66 19.10 -9.84 -0.94
CA LEU A 66 18.34 -8.71 -0.40
C LEU A 66 17.32 -8.18 -1.40
N GLU A 67 17.75 -8.00 -2.65
CA GLU A 67 16.96 -7.36 -3.70
C GLU A 67 15.58 -8.02 -3.88
N PRO A 68 15.47 -9.37 -4.00
CA PRO A 68 14.16 -10.01 -4.14
C PRO A 68 13.26 -9.81 -2.92
N LEU A 69 13.84 -9.79 -1.71
CA LEU A 69 13.07 -9.60 -0.47
C LEU A 69 12.55 -8.16 -0.38
N VAL A 70 13.37 -7.18 -0.75
CA VAL A 70 12.98 -5.77 -0.77
C VAL A 70 11.91 -5.53 -1.84
N GLN A 71 12.11 -6.03 -3.06
CA GLN A 71 11.15 -5.92 -4.17
C GLN A 71 9.78 -6.48 -3.79
N GLU A 72 9.73 -7.67 -3.18
CA GLU A 72 8.49 -8.26 -2.73
C GLU A 72 7.85 -7.42 -1.61
N ALA A 73 8.64 -6.88 -0.68
CA ALA A 73 8.11 -6.11 0.43
C ALA A 73 7.49 -4.77 0.00
N ILE A 74 8.02 -4.13 -1.05
CA ILE A 74 7.48 -2.86 -1.59
C ILE A 74 6.52 -3.04 -2.76
N LYS A 75 6.18 -4.28 -3.11
CA LYS A 75 5.29 -4.61 -4.22
C LYS A 75 3.97 -3.82 -4.15
N ASP A 76 3.57 -3.25 -5.28
CA ASP A 76 2.35 -2.46 -5.46
C ASP A 76 2.23 -1.20 -4.56
N ILE A 77 3.28 -0.82 -3.81
CA ILE A 77 3.34 0.43 -3.05
C ILE A 77 3.69 1.57 -4.00
N CYS A 78 2.94 2.67 -3.88
CA CYS A 78 3.28 3.95 -4.51
C CYS A 78 3.58 5.02 -3.46
N ILE A 79 4.51 5.92 -3.79
CA ILE A 79 4.90 7.07 -2.97
C ILE A 79 4.84 8.35 -3.78
N THR A 80 4.81 9.50 -3.12
CA THR A 80 5.01 10.80 -3.79
C THR A 80 6.45 11.26 -3.69
N THR A 81 6.84 12.26 -4.49
CA THR A 81 8.13 12.94 -4.36
C THR A 81 8.35 13.46 -2.94
N ALA A 82 7.34 14.10 -2.34
CA ALA A 82 7.42 14.60 -0.96
C ALA A 82 7.64 13.47 0.06
N GLN A 83 7.02 12.30 -0.13
CA GLN A 83 7.29 11.14 0.73
C GLN A 83 8.70 10.59 0.53
N SER A 84 9.21 10.58 -0.70
CA SER A 84 10.60 10.21 -0.98
C SER A 84 11.59 11.18 -0.31
N GLU A 85 11.31 12.48 -0.32
CA GLU A 85 12.13 13.50 0.35
C GLU A 85 12.13 13.33 1.87
N VAL A 86 10.96 13.07 2.48
CA VAL A 86 10.87 12.78 3.92
C VAL A 86 11.70 11.57 4.31
N ILE A 87 11.70 10.51 3.49
CA ILE A 87 12.52 9.32 3.72
C ILE A 87 14.01 9.66 3.56
N GLN A 88 14.38 10.48 2.58
CA GLN A 88 15.76 10.94 2.41
C GLN A 88 16.25 11.75 3.62
N ASP A 89 15.46 12.72 4.08
CA ASP A 89 15.76 13.53 5.26
C ASP A 89 15.94 12.67 6.51
N PHE A 90 15.10 11.65 6.66
CA PHE A 90 15.21 10.67 7.74
C PHE A 90 16.55 9.92 7.68
N ARG A 91 16.96 9.43 6.50
CA ARG A 91 18.23 8.73 6.29
C ARG A 91 19.43 9.64 6.59
N ASP A 92 19.41 10.87 6.11
CA ASP A 92 20.47 11.85 6.33
C ASP A 92 20.63 12.19 7.81
N LYS A 93 19.51 12.34 8.54
CA LYS A 93 19.52 12.53 10.00
C LYS A 93 20.09 11.30 10.71
N LEU A 94 19.72 10.09 10.29
CA LEU A 94 20.24 8.86 10.88
C LEU A 94 21.75 8.73 10.67
N LEU A 95 22.24 9.08 9.47
CA LEU A 95 23.67 9.07 9.13
C LEU A 95 24.49 10.03 9.99
N LYS A 96 23.95 11.23 10.26
CA LYS A 96 24.57 12.22 11.15
C LYS A 96 24.65 11.72 12.60
N ASN A 97 23.61 11.03 13.07
CA ASN A 97 23.50 10.63 14.48
C ASN A 97 24.18 9.29 14.81
N ASN A 98 24.13 8.31 13.90
CA ASN A 98 24.72 6.98 14.12
C ASN A 98 25.04 6.30 12.79
N ARG A 99 26.28 6.50 12.30
CA ARG A 99 26.73 5.97 10.99
C ARG A 99 26.56 4.45 10.86
N ASN A 100 26.94 3.67 11.87
CA ASN A 100 26.85 2.20 11.81
C ASN A 100 25.40 1.73 11.69
N LYS A 101 24.49 2.36 12.42
CA LYS A 101 23.05 2.06 12.34
C LYS A 101 22.48 2.54 11.01
N ALA A 102 22.90 3.71 10.53
CA ALA A 102 22.50 4.27 9.25
C ALA A 102 22.83 3.32 8.12
N PHE A 103 24.08 2.84 7.99
CA PHE A 103 24.46 1.92 6.91
C PHE A 103 23.61 0.64 6.85
N LYS A 104 23.25 0.07 8.02
CA LYS A 104 22.37 -1.11 8.06
C LYS A 104 20.96 -0.80 7.56
N VAL A 105 20.40 0.32 7.97
CA VAL A 105 19.09 0.77 7.50
C VAL A 105 19.13 1.12 6.01
N ASP A 106 20.21 1.78 5.58
CA ASP A 106 20.42 2.24 4.22
C ASP A 106 20.50 1.10 3.22
N SER A 107 21.15 -0.01 3.61
CA SER A 107 21.23 -1.21 2.78
C SER A 107 19.88 -1.76 2.35
N VAL A 108 18.80 -1.48 3.10
CA VAL A 108 17.43 -1.91 2.78
C VAL A 108 16.61 -0.78 2.16
N LEU A 109 16.69 0.44 2.73
CA LEU A 109 15.86 1.56 2.28
C LEU A 109 16.31 2.16 0.95
N GLU A 110 17.61 2.22 0.66
CA GLU A 110 18.08 2.75 -0.62
C GLU A 110 17.58 1.88 -1.79
N PRO A 111 17.78 0.55 -1.80
CA PRO A 111 17.23 -0.29 -2.86
C PRO A 111 15.70 -0.22 -2.94
N ALA A 112 15.01 -0.09 -1.80
CA ALA A 112 13.55 0.05 -1.79
C ALA A 112 13.11 1.32 -2.52
N ILE A 113 13.71 2.47 -2.21
CA ILE A 113 13.36 3.74 -2.83
C ILE A 113 13.79 3.79 -4.30
N GLN A 114 14.95 3.22 -4.62
CA GLN A 114 15.44 3.14 -6.00
C GLN A 114 14.51 2.27 -6.85
N THR A 115 14.10 1.10 -6.36
CA THR A 115 13.13 0.23 -7.05
C THR A 115 11.79 0.94 -7.28
N LEU A 116 11.29 1.69 -6.30
CA LEU A 116 10.05 2.48 -6.47
C LEU A 116 10.19 3.53 -7.58
N LYS A 117 11.36 4.14 -7.74
CA LYS A 117 11.64 5.09 -8.83
C LYS A 117 11.76 4.38 -10.18
N ASP A 118 12.55 3.32 -10.26
CA ASP A 118 12.82 2.57 -11.49
C ASP A 118 11.54 1.95 -12.08
N GLU A 119 10.60 1.56 -11.21
CA GLU A 119 9.32 0.99 -11.61
C GLU A 119 8.20 2.03 -11.86
N ASN A 120 8.53 3.33 -11.89
CA ASN A 120 7.57 4.43 -12.03
C ASN A 120 6.44 4.38 -10.99
N ARG A 121 6.77 4.06 -9.73
CA ARG A 121 5.84 4.03 -8.59
C ARG A 121 5.93 5.30 -7.73
N VAL A 122 6.63 6.32 -8.23
CA VAL A 122 6.53 7.70 -7.73
C VAL A 122 5.37 8.37 -8.46
N VAL A 123 4.24 8.48 -7.79
CA VAL A 123 2.99 9.00 -8.34
C VAL A 123 2.67 10.38 -7.77
N ASP A 124 1.73 11.07 -8.40
CA ASP A 124 1.26 12.35 -7.92
C ASP A 124 0.39 12.21 -6.65
N ASN A 125 0.18 13.33 -5.96
CA ASN A 125 -0.58 13.34 -4.70
C ASN A 125 -2.03 12.88 -4.89
N LYS A 126 -2.63 13.04 -6.09
CA LYS A 126 -4.01 12.60 -6.35
C LYS A 126 -4.07 11.07 -6.34
N HIS A 127 -3.19 10.37 -7.06
CA HIS A 127 -3.16 8.91 -7.11
C HIS A 127 -2.71 8.33 -5.77
N GLN A 128 -1.71 8.93 -5.12
CA GLN A 128 -1.23 8.46 -3.82
C GLN A 128 -2.34 8.45 -2.76
N LYS A 129 -3.23 9.45 -2.76
CA LYS A 129 -4.36 9.50 -1.81
C LYS A 129 -5.25 8.27 -1.93
N VAL A 130 -5.43 7.73 -3.14
CA VAL A 130 -6.18 6.49 -3.36
C VAL A 130 -5.44 5.31 -2.71
N PHE A 131 -4.16 5.12 -3.02
CA PHE A 131 -3.34 4.05 -2.40
C PHE A 131 -3.31 4.12 -0.87
N ALA A 132 -3.20 5.32 -0.31
CA ALA A 132 -3.20 5.56 1.13
C ALA A 132 -4.48 5.08 1.82
N THR A 133 -5.62 5.00 1.13
CA THR A 133 -6.86 4.43 1.68
C THR A 133 -6.86 2.90 1.69
N ILE A 134 -6.05 2.25 0.85
CA ILE A 134 -5.93 0.80 0.77
C ILE A 134 -5.01 0.27 1.87
N TYR A 135 -3.90 0.95 2.16
CA TYR A 135 -2.89 0.49 3.13
C TYR A 135 -3.47 0.12 4.52
N PRO A 136 -4.44 0.87 5.09
CA PRO A 136 -5.08 0.48 6.35
C PRO A 136 -5.84 -0.86 6.29
N ILE A 137 -6.37 -1.25 5.13
CA ILE A 137 -7.02 -2.56 4.93
C ILE A 137 -5.98 -3.66 5.07
N GLU A 138 -4.84 -3.51 4.40
CA GLU A 138 -3.74 -4.47 4.46
C GLU A 138 -3.15 -4.60 5.87
N LEU A 139 -2.88 -3.47 6.53
CA LEU A 139 -2.33 -3.44 7.88
C LEU A 139 -3.25 -4.14 8.90
N ASP A 140 -4.57 -3.95 8.77
CA ASP A 140 -5.53 -4.67 9.60
C ASP A 140 -5.63 -6.15 9.22
N GLY A 141 -5.52 -6.49 7.93
CA GLY A 141 -5.45 -7.87 7.45
C GLY A 141 -4.30 -8.64 8.11
N HIS A 142 -3.09 -8.07 8.09
CA HIS A 142 -1.93 -8.64 8.76
C HIS A 142 -2.12 -8.78 10.28
N ARG A 143 -2.77 -7.81 10.94
CA ARG A 143 -3.04 -7.91 12.38
C ARG A 143 -4.05 -9.00 12.70
N LEU A 144 -5.12 -9.11 11.92
CA LEU A 144 -6.20 -10.08 12.14
C LEU A 144 -5.72 -11.51 11.85
N LYS A 145 -4.87 -11.70 10.84
CA LYS A 145 -4.24 -12.99 10.54
C LYS A 145 -3.37 -13.51 11.70
N LYS A 146 -2.81 -12.63 12.52
CA LYS A 146 -2.05 -12.97 13.74
C LYS A 146 -2.95 -13.26 14.96
N SER A 147 -4.28 -13.18 14.83
CA SER A 147 -5.22 -13.49 15.92
C SER A 147 -5.25 -14.99 16.22
N TRP A 148 -5.57 -15.36 17.47
CA TRP A 148 -5.82 -16.75 17.85
C TRP A 148 -7.24 -17.23 17.49
N PHE A 149 -8.16 -16.32 17.11
CA PHE A 149 -9.51 -16.68 16.70
C PHE A 149 -9.56 -16.93 15.19
N GLU A 150 -9.95 -18.13 14.77
CA GLU A 150 -10.05 -18.55 13.37
C GLU A 150 -10.92 -17.61 12.52
N ALA A 151 -12.08 -17.19 13.04
CA ALA A 151 -12.94 -16.22 12.35
C ALA A 151 -12.22 -14.88 12.05
N SER A 152 -11.32 -14.44 12.94
CA SER A 152 -10.49 -13.26 12.69
C SER A 152 -9.38 -13.55 11.67
N GLN A 153 -8.82 -14.77 11.64
CA GLN A 153 -7.82 -15.15 10.65
C GLN A 153 -8.39 -15.12 9.24
N HIS A 154 -9.59 -15.71 9.02
CA HIS A 154 -10.29 -15.64 7.74
C HIS A 154 -10.59 -14.21 7.29
N ALA A 155 -11.06 -13.36 8.21
CA ALA A 155 -11.25 -11.93 7.91
C ALA A 155 -9.93 -11.24 7.56
N GLY A 156 -8.83 -11.64 8.21
CA GLY A 156 -7.49 -11.16 7.89
C GLY A 156 -7.03 -11.55 6.50
N GLU A 157 -7.23 -12.81 6.10
CA GLU A 157 -6.87 -13.32 4.76
C GLU A 157 -7.70 -12.67 3.66
N ALA A 158 -9.01 -12.50 3.90
CA ALA A 158 -9.90 -11.79 2.98
C ALA A 158 -9.47 -10.33 2.82
N ALA A 159 -9.12 -9.65 3.92
CA ALA A 159 -8.64 -8.26 3.86
C ALA A 159 -7.32 -8.12 3.09
N LEU A 160 -6.37 -9.05 3.28
CA LEU A 160 -5.10 -9.05 2.54
C LEU A 160 -5.31 -9.29 1.04
N THR A 161 -6.18 -10.24 0.69
CA THR A 161 -6.53 -10.54 -0.70
C THR A 161 -7.22 -9.35 -1.35
N LEU A 162 -8.16 -8.72 -0.63
CA LEU A 162 -8.83 -7.50 -1.06
C LEU A 162 -7.81 -6.39 -1.31
N SER A 163 -6.97 -6.03 -0.32
CA SER A 163 -6.01 -4.94 -0.47
C SER A 163 -5.05 -5.17 -1.63
N GLN A 164 -4.58 -6.42 -1.83
CA GLN A 164 -3.73 -6.77 -2.96
C GLN A 164 -4.41 -6.49 -4.30
N LYS A 165 -5.63 -7.02 -4.50
CA LYS A 165 -6.41 -6.78 -5.74
C LYS A 165 -6.67 -5.30 -5.97
N LEU A 166 -6.98 -4.55 -4.91
CA LEU A 166 -7.21 -3.11 -5.00
C LEU A 166 -5.94 -2.36 -5.43
N MET A 167 -4.78 -2.63 -4.81
CA MET A 167 -3.53 -1.96 -5.19
C MET A 167 -3.12 -2.28 -6.62
N GLN A 168 -3.21 -3.55 -7.04
CA GLN A 168 -2.86 -3.96 -8.40
C GLN A 168 -3.73 -3.30 -9.46
N THR A 169 -5.06 -3.33 -9.26
CA THR A 169 -6.00 -2.67 -10.17
C THR A 169 -5.76 -1.16 -10.20
N THR A 170 -5.54 -0.55 -9.03
CA THR A 170 -5.28 0.90 -8.92
C THR A 170 -3.96 1.30 -9.57
N LEU A 171 -2.93 0.47 -9.49
CA LEU A 171 -1.66 0.72 -10.18
C LEU A 171 -1.83 0.73 -11.70
N GLY A 172 -2.63 -0.19 -12.24
CA GLY A 172 -3.00 -0.19 -13.65
C GLY A 172 -3.72 1.09 -14.05
N VAL A 173 -4.72 1.48 -13.27
CA VAL A 173 -5.51 2.72 -13.48
C VAL A 173 -4.65 3.98 -13.40
N CYS A 174 -3.73 4.08 -12.43
CA CYS A 174 -2.84 5.24 -12.30
C CYS A 174 -1.91 5.37 -13.52
N LYS A 175 -1.43 4.26 -14.08
CA LYS A 175 -0.57 4.29 -15.28
C LYS A 175 -1.30 4.78 -16.53
N LYS A 176 -2.61 4.54 -16.65
CA LYS A 176 -3.43 5.01 -17.78
C LYS A 176 -4.17 6.33 -17.52
N ASP A 177 -4.16 6.82 -16.27
CA ASP A 177 -4.90 8.00 -15.78
C ASP A 177 -6.39 8.03 -16.16
N GLN A 178 -7.01 6.85 -16.29
CA GLN A 178 -8.42 6.67 -16.62
C GLN A 178 -8.97 5.37 -16.03
N ILE A 179 -10.26 5.32 -15.73
CA ILE A 179 -10.95 4.08 -15.34
C ILE A 179 -11.75 3.55 -16.53
N GLU A 180 -11.58 2.26 -16.82
CA GLU A 180 -12.35 1.50 -17.78
C GLU A 180 -13.34 0.58 -17.06
N GLU A 181 -14.35 0.11 -17.80
CA GLU A 181 -15.38 -0.80 -17.25
C GLU A 181 -14.78 -2.09 -16.68
N SER A 182 -13.69 -2.59 -17.25
CA SER A 182 -12.96 -3.76 -16.74
C SER A 182 -12.35 -3.51 -15.37
N ASP A 183 -11.84 -2.30 -15.07
CA ASP A 183 -11.28 -1.99 -13.75
C ASP A 183 -12.41 -1.85 -12.72
N ALA A 184 -13.51 -1.21 -13.11
CA ALA A 184 -14.70 -1.10 -12.25
C ALA A 184 -15.22 -2.49 -11.87
N ARG A 185 -15.29 -3.42 -12.84
CA ARG A 185 -15.62 -4.82 -12.60
C ARG A 185 -14.60 -5.51 -11.69
N ALA A 186 -13.30 -5.26 -11.87
CA ALA A 186 -12.26 -5.82 -11.02
C ALA A 186 -12.38 -5.35 -9.55
N TYR A 187 -12.66 -4.08 -9.32
CA TYR A 187 -12.90 -3.56 -7.96
C TYR A 187 -14.15 -4.15 -7.31
N ALA A 188 -15.26 -4.26 -8.06
CA ALA A 188 -16.48 -4.87 -7.56
C ALA A 188 -16.27 -6.36 -7.23
N GLN A 189 -15.59 -7.09 -8.11
CA GLN A 189 -15.28 -8.50 -7.90
C GLN A 189 -14.35 -8.70 -6.69
N ALA A 190 -13.35 -7.85 -6.51
CA ALA A 190 -12.46 -7.92 -5.35
C ALA A 190 -13.23 -7.80 -4.02
N TYR A 191 -14.28 -6.97 -3.98
CA TYR A 191 -15.15 -6.87 -2.81
C TYR A 191 -16.05 -8.09 -2.63
N GLU A 192 -16.72 -8.53 -3.69
CA GLU A 192 -17.61 -9.70 -3.62
C GLU A 192 -16.83 -10.97 -3.23
N ASP A 193 -15.59 -11.13 -3.69
CA ASP A 193 -14.70 -12.23 -3.27
C ASP A 193 -14.34 -12.19 -1.78
N ALA A 194 -14.32 -11.00 -1.16
CA ALA A 194 -13.97 -10.83 0.24
C ALA A 194 -15.18 -10.80 1.18
N LYS A 195 -16.37 -10.56 0.61
CA LYS A 195 -17.66 -10.53 1.31
C LYS A 195 -18.03 -11.91 1.84
N GLY A 196 -18.70 -11.96 2.99
CA GLY A 196 -19.00 -13.19 3.70
C GLY A 196 -17.82 -13.79 4.47
N HIS A 197 -16.60 -13.31 4.24
CA HIS A 197 -15.40 -13.75 4.95
C HIS A 197 -15.04 -12.87 6.17
N GLY A 198 -15.97 -12.01 6.63
CA GLY A 198 -15.85 -11.29 7.90
C GLY A 198 -15.38 -9.83 7.78
N ILE A 199 -15.09 -9.33 6.58
CA ILE A 199 -14.71 -7.93 6.35
C ILE A 199 -15.80 -6.92 6.78
N GLU A 200 -17.05 -7.37 6.90
CA GLU A 200 -18.19 -6.56 7.32
C GLU A 200 -18.26 -6.36 8.84
N LYS A 201 -17.57 -7.20 9.60
CA LYS A 201 -17.69 -7.26 11.07
C LYS A 201 -16.43 -6.78 11.79
N HIS A 202 -15.29 -6.81 11.11
CA HIS A 202 -14.00 -6.56 11.75
C HIS A 202 -13.43 -5.19 11.41
N ARG A 203 -13.11 -4.41 12.46
CA ARG A 203 -12.21 -3.24 12.42
C ARG A 203 -12.56 -2.17 11.38
N GLY A 204 -13.83 -2.10 11.00
CA GLY A 204 -14.32 -1.17 10.00
C GLY A 204 -13.72 -1.40 8.59
N LEU A 205 -13.39 -2.65 8.24
CA LEU A 205 -12.80 -2.99 6.94
C LEU A 205 -13.74 -2.65 5.78
N LYS A 206 -15.04 -2.91 5.95
CA LYS A 206 -16.09 -2.47 5.02
C LYS A 206 -16.09 -0.95 4.81
N GLU A 207 -16.00 -0.18 5.88
CA GLU A 207 -15.95 1.28 5.83
C GLU A 207 -14.66 1.78 5.17
N LYS A 208 -13.52 1.10 5.40
CA LYS A 208 -12.26 1.40 4.71
C LYS A 208 -12.34 1.14 3.21
N PHE A 209 -12.99 0.04 2.81
CA PHE A 209 -13.27 -0.22 1.40
C PHE A 209 -14.12 0.90 0.77
N TYR A 210 -15.19 1.34 1.43
CA TYR A 210 -15.98 2.46 0.91
C TYR A 210 -15.23 3.79 0.89
N ASN A 211 -14.35 4.03 1.87
CA ASN A 211 -13.46 5.19 1.83
C ASN A 211 -12.50 5.14 0.65
N PHE A 212 -12.00 3.94 0.28
CA PHE A 212 -11.24 3.74 -0.94
C PHE A 212 -12.06 4.07 -2.19
N CYS A 213 -13.27 3.51 -2.32
CA CYS A 213 -14.15 3.80 -3.45
C CYS A 213 -14.44 5.29 -3.60
N ARG A 214 -14.65 5.99 -2.48
CA ARG A 214 -14.85 7.45 -2.45
C ARG A 214 -13.60 8.21 -2.90
N ALA A 215 -12.42 7.83 -2.42
CA ALA A 215 -11.17 8.47 -2.82
C ALA A 215 -10.91 8.25 -4.32
N LEU A 216 -11.15 7.03 -4.81
CA LEU A 216 -11.02 6.66 -6.21
C LEU A 216 -11.94 7.49 -7.11
N SER A 217 -13.22 7.65 -6.73
CA SER A 217 -14.18 8.45 -7.51
C SER A 217 -13.82 9.94 -7.58
N CYS A 218 -13.20 10.47 -6.52
CA CYS A 218 -12.74 11.86 -6.51
C CYS A 218 -11.52 12.12 -7.40
N VAL A 219 -10.69 11.10 -7.64
CA VAL A 219 -9.40 11.26 -8.33
C VAL A 219 -9.48 10.94 -9.82
N LEU A 220 -10.35 9.99 -10.20
CA LEU A 220 -10.38 9.44 -11.57
C LEU A 220 -11.70 9.72 -12.32
N VAL A 221 -12.50 10.66 -11.82
CA VAL A 221 -13.79 11.14 -12.38
C VAL A 221 -14.49 10.09 -13.24
N VAL A 222 -14.96 9.03 -12.57
CA VAL A 222 -16.08 8.23 -13.06
C VAL A 222 -17.12 8.20 -11.94
N PRO A 223 -18.37 8.65 -12.16
CA PRO A 223 -19.43 8.70 -11.14
C PRO A 223 -19.96 7.31 -10.73
N TYR A 224 -19.20 6.23 -10.89
CA TYR A 224 -19.71 4.87 -10.72
C TYR A 224 -19.82 4.45 -9.25
N PHE A 225 -18.83 4.78 -8.43
CA PHE A 225 -18.85 4.45 -6.99
C PHE A 225 -19.80 5.34 -6.17
N HIS A 226 -20.36 6.37 -6.79
CA HIS A 226 -21.15 7.38 -6.11
C HIS A 226 -22.58 6.92 -5.75
N TYR A 227 -23.08 5.84 -6.38
CA TYR A 227 -24.51 5.47 -6.32
C TYR A 227 -24.84 4.11 -5.69
N SER A 228 -23.87 3.20 -5.49
CA SER A 228 -24.18 1.86 -4.99
C SER A 228 -24.28 1.74 -3.46
N SER A 229 -23.92 2.76 -2.68
CA SER A 229 -23.85 2.63 -1.21
C SER A 229 -24.62 3.66 -0.37
N GLN A 230 -25.02 4.85 -0.85
CA GLN A 230 -25.90 5.78 -0.09
C GLN A 230 -26.66 6.79 -0.99
N PRO A 231 -28.00 6.91 -0.88
CA PRO A 231 -28.76 7.98 -1.56
C PRO A 231 -28.56 9.39 -0.99
N SER A 232 -27.91 9.53 0.18
CA SER A 232 -27.96 10.77 0.98
C SER A 232 -26.61 11.46 1.23
N PHE A 233 -25.58 11.20 0.42
CA PHE A 233 -24.22 11.70 0.72
C PHE A 233 -24.11 13.25 0.68
N TRP A 234 -24.98 13.92 -0.08
CA TRP A 234 -24.96 15.39 -0.21
C TRP A 234 -25.51 16.14 1.01
N THR A 235 -26.09 15.47 2.01
CA THR A 235 -26.55 16.18 3.22
C THR A 235 -25.45 16.37 4.27
N THR A 236 -24.28 15.74 4.12
CA THR A 236 -23.22 15.78 5.15
C THR A 236 -21.82 16.11 4.65
N ALA A 237 -21.57 16.11 3.33
CA ALA A 237 -20.38 16.75 2.78
C ALA A 237 -20.61 18.28 2.77
N LYS A 238 -19.82 19.04 3.55
CA LYS A 238 -19.74 20.50 3.38
C LYS A 238 -19.09 20.79 2.02
N THR A 239 -19.86 20.72 0.95
CA THR A 239 -19.53 21.34 -0.34
C THR A 239 -19.58 22.84 -0.12
N THR A 240 -18.42 23.49 -0.16
CA THR A 240 -18.29 24.88 0.26
C THR A 240 -19.02 25.84 -0.68
N THR A 241 -19.32 25.43 -1.92
CA THR A 241 -20.03 26.25 -2.90
C THR A 241 -21.02 25.45 -3.76
N GLN A 242 -22.06 26.11 -4.26
CA GLN A 242 -23.03 25.56 -5.22
C GLN A 242 -22.35 25.17 -6.55
N GLU A 243 -21.29 25.88 -6.92
CA GLU A 243 -20.51 25.64 -8.15
C GLU A 243 -19.85 24.26 -8.18
N ASP A 244 -19.40 23.75 -7.02
CA ASP A 244 -18.82 22.39 -6.90
C ASP A 244 -19.89 21.30 -7.12
N VAL A 245 -21.12 21.57 -6.66
CA VAL A 245 -22.27 20.68 -6.86
C VAL A 245 -22.67 20.67 -8.34
N ASP A 246 -22.71 21.83 -8.97
CA ASP A 246 -23.10 21.98 -10.38
C ASP A 246 -22.08 21.31 -11.31
N LYS A 247 -20.77 21.47 -11.05
CA LYS A 247 -19.70 20.77 -11.80
C LYS A 247 -19.76 19.26 -11.64
N SER A 248 -20.14 18.77 -10.45
CA SER A 248 -20.33 17.34 -10.22
C SER A 248 -21.54 16.81 -11.01
N HIS A 249 -22.64 17.57 -11.09
CA HIS A 249 -23.81 17.19 -11.89
C HIS A 249 -23.51 17.23 -13.39
N GLU A 250 -22.78 18.24 -13.86
CA GLU A 250 -22.35 18.34 -15.26
C GLU A 250 -21.46 17.16 -15.67
N ALA A 251 -20.52 16.74 -14.81
CA ALA A 251 -19.70 15.56 -15.04
C ALA A 251 -20.54 14.27 -15.11
N ILE A 252 -21.58 14.15 -14.29
CA ILE A 252 -22.54 13.02 -14.31
C ILE A 252 -23.34 13.01 -15.62
N GLU A 253 -23.88 14.16 -16.04
CA GLU A 253 -24.65 14.27 -17.28
C GLU A 253 -23.80 13.96 -18.51
N ASN A 254 -22.57 14.46 -18.56
CA ASN A 254 -21.65 14.20 -19.67
C ASN A 254 -21.28 12.71 -19.74
N TYR A 255 -21.09 12.06 -18.60
CA TYR A 255 -20.89 10.62 -18.52
C TYR A 255 -22.13 9.85 -19.02
N GLN A 256 -23.33 10.15 -18.54
CA GLN A 256 -24.56 9.49 -18.99
C GLN A 256 -24.84 9.67 -20.49
N LYS A 257 -24.60 10.88 -21.03
CA LYS A 257 -24.74 11.17 -22.46
C LYS A 257 -23.73 10.40 -23.32
N SER A 258 -22.56 10.06 -22.78
CA SER A 258 -21.57 9.25 -23.50
C SER A 258 -22.03 7.81 -23.78
N PHE A 259 -22.96 7.27 -22.98
CA PHE A 259 -23.58 5.96 -23.19
C PHE A 259 -24.82 5.97 -24.09
N GLN A 260 -25.38 7.14 -24.39
CA GLN A 260 -26.53 7.29 -25.30
C GLN A 260 -26.10 7.53 -26.76
N LYS A 261 -24.80 7.68 -27.01
CA LYS A 261 -24.22 7.91 -28.35
C LYS A 261 -23.51 6.67 -28.93
N GLN A 262 -23.66 5.50 -28.31
CA GLN A 262 -23.32 4.19 -28.88
C GLN A 262 -24.59 3.49 -29.33
#